data_AF-A0A7Y8RJR4-F1
#
_entry.id   AF-A0A7Y8RJR4-F1
#
_cell.length_a   1.000
_cell.length_b   1.000
_cell.length_c   1.000
_cell.angle_alpha   90.00
_cell.angle_beta   90.00
_cell.angle_gamma   90.00
#
_symmetry.space_group_name_H-M   'P 1'
#
loop_
_entity.id
_entity.type
_entity.pdbx_description
1 polymer ?
#
loop_
_entity_poly.entity_id
_entity_poly.type
_entity_poly.pdbx_seq_one_letter_code
_entity_poly.pdbx_strand_id
1 'polypeptide(L)'
;MHNTHIMIPSNLDDKSLLNFFQGWKWIDKPVGPVKLDFTQVNFIAPYAVTLFAAYYFYLKEVKRKHAQILFSPSSVAGSYLVNSGFLELTKQGSETPNFINGDRIVKLSRIKKSSEIPAFANNVMQVLSIEDEEVSGAVKYSLIELLRNVVQHSFSDIGAVAMAQYYPNTGLVEICVADCGLGIAKTLSEAYPEIDSDMKAVKFATQPHVSRTFVPAMYNSMQDNAGLGLFFIKQIAARASGSLFLGSGSALVDIWGDKKGEEQKIYKIAKKDGWPGTFAYLQLRKDSIAEFDQILQGCRHLAAEARKYPNELALDFITEIPEIDGLYVVKVTEFEEDVERASHIREVEIIPRINGGVMVVIDFQGVSFATQSFVHALMYKVVRDGQTLGSSLSIANCSNSTREAVMAVAAYAKLTPS
;
A
#
# COMPACT_ATOMS: atom_id res chain seq x y z
N MET A 1 -5.48 -40.20 -2.13
CA MET A 1 -5.79 -38.86 -2.69
C MET A 1 -4.79 -37.89 -2.10
N HIS A 2 -4.10 -37.11 -2.94
CA HIS A 2 -3.12 -36.13 -2.46
C HIS A 2 -3.88 -34.93 -1.87
N ASN A 3 -3.57 -34.58 -0.62
CA ASN A 3 -4.15 -33.43 0.07
C ASN A 3 -3.11 -32.31 0.14
N THR A 4 -3.53 -31.05 0.01
CA THR A 4 -2.65 -29.90 0.21
C THR A 4 -2.67 -29.50 1.68
N HIS A 5 -1.53 -29.55 2.36
CA HIS A 5 -1.40 -29.13 3.75
C HIS A 5 -0.51 -27.89 3.82
N ILE A 6 -1.07 -26.77 4.27
CA ILE A 6 -0.42 -25.47 4.34
C ILE A 6 -0.15 -25.17 5.82
N MET A 7 1.12 -25.28 6.23
CA MET A 7 1.56 -24.91 7.57
C MET A 7 1.72 -23.40 7.66
N ILE A 8 0.95 -22.75 8.53
CA ILE A 8 1.01 -21.30 8.72
C ILE A 8 2.25 -20.94 9.57
N PRO A 9 3.01 -19.87 9.25
CA PRO A 9 4.20 -19.49 10.00
C PRO A 9 3.89 -19.20 11.46
N SER A 10 4.85 -19.51 12.35
CA SER A 10 4.63 -19.43 13.80
C SER A 10 4.39 -18.02 14.32
N ASN A 11 4.96 -17.00 13.68
CA ASN A 11 4.83 -15.60 14.09
C ASN A 11 4.49 -14.76 12.86
N LEU A 12 3.33 -14.10 12.93
CA LEU A 12 2.83 -13.19 11.90
C LEU A 12 2.46 -11.85 12.56
N ASP A 13 3.45 -11.19 13.16
CA ASP A 13 3.33 -9.82 13.68
C ASP A 13 3.52 -8.76 12.58
N ASP A 14 3.25 -7.49 12.90
CA ASP A 14 3.27 -6.40 11.92
C ASP A 14 4.66 -6.19 11.30
N LYS A 15 5.72 -6.38 12.09
CA LYS A 15 7.11 -6.24 11.62
C LYS A 15 7.49 -7.36 10.66
N SER A 16 6.83 -8.51 10.76
CA SER A 16 7.05 -9.64 9.86
C SER A 16 6.35 -9.52 8.51
N LEU A 17 5.42 -8.58 8.31
CA LEU A 17 4.60 -8.47 7.09
C LEU A 17 5.44 -8.40 5.80
N LEU A 18 6.48 -7.55 5.76
CA LEU A 18 7.34 -7.42 4.57
C LEU A 18 8.05 -8.73 4.22
N ASN A 19 8.62 -9.40 5.22
CA ASN A 19 9.32 -10.67 5.04
C ASN A 19 8.36 -11.82 4.72
N PHE A 20 7.19 -11.82 5.35
CA PHE A 20 6.11 -12.75 5.06
C PHE A 20 5.68 -12.60 3.61
N PHE A 21 5.35 -11.40 3.14
CA PHE A 21 4.96 -11.17 1.75
C PHE A 21 6.05 -11.58 0.76
N GLN A 22 7.32 -11.24 1.05
CA GLN A 22 8.44 -11.57 0.17
C GLN A 22 8.67 -13.09 0.06
N GLY A 23 8.54 -13.83 1.18
CA GLY A 23 8.90 -15.25 1.26
C GLY A 23 7.73 -16.23 1.11
N TRP A 24 6.49 -15.79 1.36
CA TRP A 24 5.31 -16.64 1.35
C TRP A 24 4.81 -16.92 -0.07
N LYS A 25 4.25 -18.11 -0.25
CA LYS A 25 3.63 -18.53 -1.51
C LYS A 25 2.15 -18.82 -1.29
N TRP A 26 1.29 -18.08 -1.97
CA TRP A 26 -0.13 -18.40 -2.04
C TRP A 26 -0.36 -19.51 -3.09
N ILE A 27 -0.93 -20.64 -2.67
CA ILE A 27 -1.10 -21.79 -3.58
C ILE A 27 -2.33 -21.54 -4.47
N ASP A 28 -2.09 -21.23 -5.75
CA ASP A 28 -3.13 -20.98 -6.74
C ASP A 28 -3.86 -22.26 -7.23
N LYS A 29 -3.11 -23.37 -7.35
CA LYS A 29 -3.60 -24.66 -7.89
C LYS A 29 -3.44 -25.80 -6.87
N PRO A 30 -4.19 -25.79 -5.77
CA PRO A 30 -4.11 -26.84 -4.76
C PRO A 30 -4.64 -28.20 -5.28
N VAL A 31 -4.01 -29.28 -4.83
CA VAL A 31 -4.42 -30.66 -5.08
C VAL A 31 -5.27 -31.17 -3.92
N GLY A 32 -6.44 -31.74 -4.23
CA GLY A 32 -7.36 -32.29 -3.24
C GLY A 32 -7.95 -31.25 -2.27
N PRO A 33 -8.49 -31.72 -1.13
CA PRO A 33 -8.82 -30.86 0.00
C PRO A 33 -7.60 -30.11 0.52
N VAL A 34 -7.82 -28.88 0.99
CA VAL A 34 -6.79 -28.01 1.56
C VAL A 34 -6.95 -27.94 3.08
N LYS A 35 -5.85 -28.09 3.81
CA LYS A 35 -5.78 -27.85 5.25
C LYS A 35 -4.93 -26.61 5.51
N LEU A 36 -5.53 -25.59 6.12
CA LEU A 36 -4.83 -24.41 6.63
C LEU A 36 -4.52 -24.68 8.11
N ASP A 37 -3.24 -24.83 8.44
CA ASP A 37 -2.81 -25.32 9.75
C ASP A 37 -2.17 -24.21 10.59
N PHE A 38 -2.96 -23.70 11.54
CA PHE A 38 -2.58 -22.70 12.51
C PHE A 38 -2.11 -23.30 13.85
N THR A 39 -1.93 -24.62 13.96
CA THR A 39 -1.60 -25.27 15.24
C THR A 39 -0.23 -24.88 15.80
N GLN A 40 0.69 -24.42 14.94
CA GLN A 40 2.03 -23.96 15.31
C GLN A 40 2.14 -22.42 15.40
N VAL A 41 1.02 -21.70 15.29
CA VAL A 41 1.00 -20.24 15.33
C VAL A 41 1.01 -19.78 16.78
N ASN A 42 2.02 -19.01 17.15
CA ASN A 42 2.17 -18.37 18.46
C ASN A 42 1.44 -17.02 18.48
N PHE A 43 1.63 -16.24 17.41
CA PHE A 43 1.05 -14.90 17.26
C PHE A 43 0.60 -14.66 15.82
N ILE A 44 -0.56 -14.02 15.65
CA ILE A 44 -1.10 -13.63 14.37
C ILE A 44 -1.76 -12.25 14.47
N ALA A 45 -1.32 -11.32 13.64
CA ALA A 45 -1.81 -9.95 13.56
C ALA A 45 -3.10 -9.84 12.69
N PRO A 46 -3.82 -8.70 12.78
CA PRO A 46 -5.02 -8.44 11.99
C PRO A 46 -4.84 -8.65 10.48
N TYR A 47 -3.69 -8.22 9.91
CA TYR A 47 -3.45 -8.38 8.47
C TYR A 47 -3.44 -9.85 8.06
N ALA A 48 -2.79 -10.71 8.86
CA ALA A 48 -2.65 -12.11 8.54
C ALA A 48 -3.98 -12.85 8.65
N VAL A 49 -4.78 -12.55 9.69
CA VAL A 49 -6.15 -13.09 9.82
C VAL A 49 -6.99 -12.71 8.60
N THR A 50 -6.88 -11.46 8.15
CA THR A 50 -7.61 -10.95 6.98
C THR A 50 -7.20 -11.66 5.69
N LEU A 51 -5.90 -11.75 5.42
CA LEU A 51 -5.37 -12.41 4.22
C LEU A 51 -5.74 -13.90 4.19
N PHE A 52 -5.58 -14.62 5.29
CA PHE A 52 -5.93 -16.05 5.32
C PHE A 52 -7.43 -16.30 5.19
N ALA A 53 -8.28 -15.38 5.66
CA ALA A 53 -9.72 -15.50 5.49
C ALA A 53 -10.14 -15.26 4.04
N ALA A 54 -9.60 -14.21 3.40
CA ALA A 54 -9.79 -13.97 1.99
C ALA A 54 -9.32 -15.18 1.17
N TYR A 55 -8.14 -15.72 1.48
CA TYR A 55 -7.60 -16.91 0.82
C TYR A 55 -8.47 -18.17 1.06
N TYR A 56 -9.02 -18.36 2.26
CA TYR A 56 -9.97 -19.46 2.53
C TYR A 56 -11.20 -19.39 1.63
N PHE A 57 -11.80 -18.20 1.48
CA PHE A 57 -12.94 -18.02 0.57
C PHE A 57 -12.54 -18.21 -0.89
N TYR A 58 -11.35 -17.75 -1.28
CA TYR A 58 -10.81 -17.96 -2.62
C TYR A 58 -10.68 -19.45 -2.95
N LEU A 59 -10.11 -20.23 -2.03
CA LEU A 59 -10.02 -21.69 -2.16
C LEU A 59 -11.40 -22.35 -2.33
N LYS A 60 -12.37 -21.92 -1.53
CA LYS A 60 -13.71 -22.52 -1.48
C LYS A 60 -14.58 -22.16 -2.68
N GLU A 61 -14.61 -20.88 -3.04
CA GLU A 61 -15.60 -20.33 -3.98
C GLU A 61 -15.02 -20.22 -5.39
N VAL A 62 -13.76 -19.79 -5.52
CA VAL A 62 -13.09 -19.63 -6.83
C VAL A 62 -12.44 -20.93 -7.26
N LYS A 63 -11.63 -21.55 -6.39
CA LYS A 63 -10.94 -22.82 -6.71
C LYS A 63 -11.80 -24.06 -6.48
N ARG A 64 -13.01 -23.90 -5.93
CA ARG A 64 -13.99 -24.97 -5.68
C ARG A 64 -13.38 -26.15 -4.90
N LYS A 65 -12.54 -25.85 -3.91
CA LYS A 65 -11.91 -26.84 -3.04
C LYS A 65 -12.59 -26.90 -1.69
N HIS A 66 -12.59 -28.09 -1.08
CA HIS A 66 -12.85 -28.19 0.34
C HIS A 66 -11.64 -27.63 1.10
N ALA A 67 -11.86 -26.68 2.01
CA ALA A 67 -10.85 -26.12 2.88
C ALA A 67 -11.21 -26.38 4.34
N GLN A 68 -10.24 -26.83 5.13
CA GLN A 68 -10.38 -27.08 6.57
C GLN A 68 -9.37 -26.22 7.33
N ILE A 69 -9.78 -25.70 8.49
CA ILE A 69 -8.91 -24.92 9.37
C ILE A 69 -8.53 -25.80 10.56
N LEU A 70 -7.23 -25.97 10.81
CA LEU A 70 -6.70 -26.63 11.98
C LEU A 70 -6.12 -25.56 12.91
N PHE A 71 -6.47 -25.60 14.19
CA PHE A 71 -5.99 -24.64 15.18
C PHE A 71 -6.11 -25.24 16.58
N SER A 72 -5.43 -24.63 17.56
CA SER A 72 -5.51 -25.03 18.97
C SER A 72 -6.27 -23.97 19.78
N PRO A 73 -7.54 -24.21 20.19
CA PRO A 73 -8.37 -23.19 20.87
C PRO A 73 -7.74 -22.61 22.15
N SER A 74 -6.97 -23.43 22.88
CA SER A 74 -6.27 -23.05 24.11
C SER A 74 -5.00 -22.22 23.89
N SER A 75 -4.53 -22.07 22.66
CA SER A 75 -3.38 -21.22 22.34
C SER A 75 -3.77 -19.75 22.23
N VAL A 76 -2.80 -18.85 22.41
CA VAL A 76 -3.00 -17.39 22.24
C VAL A 76 -3.53 -17.08 20.83
N ALA A 77 -2.88 -17.62 19.80
CA ALA A 77 -3.32 -17.44 18.42
C ALA A 77 -4.70 -18.05 18.16
N GLY A 78 -4.98 -19.26 18.67
CA GLY A 78 -6.28 -19.91 18.51
C GLY A 78 -7.42 -19.13 19.17
N SER A 79 -7.20 -18.63 20.39
CA SER A 79 -8.14 -17.72 21.07
C SER A 79 -8.35 -16.43 20.26
N TYR A 80 -7.30 -15.90 19.64
CA TYR A 80 -7.43 -14.72 18.78
C TYR A 80 -8.18 -15.00 17.47
N LEU A 81 -8.01 -16.17 16.83
CA LEU A 81 -8.82 -16.60 15.68
C LEU A 81 -10.31 -16.73 16.02
N VAL A 82 -10.64 -17.14 17.24
CA VAL A 82 -12.02 -17.14 17.74
C VAL A 82 -12.51 -15.69 17.90
N ASN A 83 -11.78 -14.87 18.64
CA ASN A 83 -12.21 -13.52 19.05
C ASN A 83 -12.26 -12.52 17.89
N SER A 84 -11.41 -12.69 16.87
CA SER A 84 -11.42 -11.88 15.65
C SER A 84 -12.63 -12.15 14.75
N GLY A 85 -13.41 -13.21 15.00
CA GLY A 85 -14.51 -13.63 14.14
C GLY A 85 -14.08 -14.51 12.96
N PHE A 86 -12.80 -14.90 12.88
CA PHE A 86 -12.28 -15.73 11.78
C PHE A 86 -13.00 -17.09 11.67
N LEU A 87 -13.18 -17.80 12.78
CA LEU A 87 -13.85 -19.11 12.77
C LEU A 87 -15.37 -19.03 12.58
N GLU A 88 -15.97 -17.96 13.08
CA GLU A 88 -17.38 -17.60 12.88
C GLU A 88 -17.64 -17.37 11.38
N LEU A 89 -16.84 -16.49 10.76
CA LEU A 89 -16.97 -16.12 9.36
C LEU A 89 -16.72 -17.30 8.41
N THR A 90 -15.74 -18.15 8.73
CA THR A 90 -15.37 -19.31 7.90
C THR A 90 -16.26 -20.54 8.15
N LYS A 91 -17.13 -20.51 9.16
CA LYS A 91 -17.97 -21.63 9.63
C LYS A 91 -17.14 -22.88 9.97
N GLN A 92 -16.02 -22.67 10.67
CA GLN A 92 -15.10 -23.73 11.10
C GLN A 92 -15.01 -23.86 12.64
N GLY A 93 -15.76 -23.05 13.39
CA GLY A 93 -15.90 -23.11 14.84
C GLY A 93 -17.36 -23.25 15.28
N SER A 94 -17.58 -23.53 16.56
CA SER A 94 -18.91 -23.46 17.19
C SER A 94 -19.35 -22.00 17.30
N GLU A 95 -20.66 -21.73 17.35
CA GLU A 95 -21.19 -20.40 17.63
C GLU A 95 -20.57 -19.88 18.94
N THR A 96 -19.84 -18.77 18.86
CA THR A 96 -19.29 -18.14 20.04
C THR A 96 -20.44 -17.53 20.84
N PRO A 97 -20.52 -17.72 22.17
CA PRO A 97 -21.42 -16.92 23.00
C PRO A 97 -21.13 -15.43 22.75
N ASN A 98 -22.17 -14.59 22.82
CA ASN A 98 -22.10 -13.14 22.60
C ASN A 98 -20.88 -12.53 23.30
N PHE A 99 -19.80 -12.35 22.55
CA PHE A 99 -18.59 -11.74 23.06
C PHE A 99 -18.83 -10.24 23.11
N ILE A 100 -18.96 -9.69 24.31
CA ILE A 100 -18.98 -8.24 24.54
C ILE A 100 -17.53 -7.76 24.51
N ASN A 101 -16.98 -7.54 23.32
CA ASN A 101 -15.78 -6.71 23.13
C ASN A 101 -16.25 -5.60 22.17
N GLY A 102 -16.64 -4.40 22.61
CA GLY A 102 -16.03 -3.53 23.62
C GLY A 102 -15.01 -2.66 22.90
N ASP A 103 -15.46 -1.53 22.33
CA ASP A 103 -14.75 -0.37 21.70
C ASP A 103 -13.42 -0.56 20.94
N ARG A 104 -12.93 -1.79 20.76
CA ARG A 104 -11.53 -2.09 20.40
C ARG A 104 -11.37 -3.04 19.23
N ILE A 105 -12.42 -3.74 18.81
CA ILE A 105 -12.34 -4.65 17.66
C ILE A 105 -13.58 -4.51 16.79
N VAL A 106 -13.35 -4.37 15.49
CA VAL A 106 -14.34 -4.61 14.45
C VAL A 106 -14.06 -5.99 13.91
N LYS A 107 -14.93 -6.95 14.26
CA LYS A 107 -14.79 -8.35 13.84
C LYS A 107 -14.63 -8.47 12.33
N LEU A 108 -13.89 -9.50 11.95
CA LEU A 108 -13.68 -9.90 10.58
C LEU A 108 -15.03 -10.06 9.87
N SER A 109 -15.20 -9.28 8.81
CA SER A 109 -16.45 -9.15 8.08
C SER A 109 -16.19 -9.34 6.60
N ARG A 110 -17.17 -9.89 5.89
CA ARG A 110 -17.13 -10.01 4.43
C ARG A 110 -18.03 -8.94 3.81
N ILE A 111 -17.47 -8.14 2.91
CA ILE A 111 -18.12 -7.02 2.23
C ILE A 111 -18.28 -7.40 0.77
N LYS A 112 -19.50 -7.70 0.33
CA LYS A 112 -19.80 -8.13 -1.05
C LYS A 112 -20.39 -7.02 -1.91
N LYS A 113 -21.02 -6.03 -1.30
CA LYS A 113 -21.72 -4.95 -1.99
C LYS A 113 -21.27 -3.60 -1.47
N SER A 114 -21.25 -2.58 -2.34
CA SER A 114 -20.90 -1.21 -1.95
C SER A 114 -21.82 -0.63 -0.87
N SER A 115 -23.05 -1.13 -0.74
CA SER A 115 -24.00 -0.74 0.32
C SER A 115 -23.58 -1.18 1.72
N GLU A 116 -22.69 -2.16 1.85
CA GLU A 116 -22.19 -2.67 3.14
C GLU A 116 -20.99 -1.88 3.66
N ILE A 117 -20.31 -1.13 2.77
CA ILE A 117 -19.11 -0.34 3.10
C ILE A 117 -19.37 0.70 4.20
N PRO A 118 -20.43 1.53 4.16
CA PRO A 118 -20.64 2.56 5.18
C PRO A 118 -20.83 1.99 6.57
N ALA A 119 -21.47 0.83 6.70
CA ALA A 119 -21.68 0.17 7.99
C ALA A 119 -20.36 -0.29 8.61
N PHE A 120 -19.51 -0.95 7.83
CA PHE A 120 -18.18 -1.35 8.29
C PHE A 120 -17.32 -0.12 8.65
N ALA A 121 -17.30 0.90 7.77
CA ALA A 121 -16.56 2.14 8.03
C ALA A 121 -17.03 2.83 9.32
N ASN A 122 -18.34 2.89 9.59
CA ASN A 122 -18.85 3.47 10.84
C ASN A 122 -18.35 2.73 12.09
N ASN A 123 -18.28 1.40 12.06
CA ASN A 123 -17.75 0.62 13.17
C ASN A 123 -16.25 0.91 13.39
N VAL A 124 -15.49 1.07 12.31
CA VAL A 124 -14.07 1.47 12.41
C VAL A 124 -13.92 2.87 12.99
N MET A 125 -14.77 3.82 12.58
CA MET A 125 -14.77 5.19 13.12
C MET A 125 -15.12 5.23 14.61
N GLN A 126 -16.00 4.34 15.09
CA GLN A 126 -16.29 4.22 16.53
C GLN A 126 -15.04 3.79 17.31
N VAL A 127 -14.26 2.84 16.78
CA VAL A 127 -12.99 2.40 17.40
C VAL A 127 -11.94 3.52 17.40
N LEU A 128 -11.84 4.26 16.28
CA LEU A 128 -10.97 5.43 16.18
C LEU A 128 -11.37 6.52 17.19
N SER A 129 -12.67 6.70 17.43
CA SER A 129 -13.24 7.70 18.36
C SER A 129 -12.64 9.10 18.16
N ILE A 130 -12.68 9.60 16.93
CA ILE A 130 -12.16 10.93 16.58
C ILE A 130 -13.16 12.00 17.05
N GLU A 131 -12.72 12.93 17.90
CA GLU A 131 -13.57 14.00 18.44
C GLU A 131 -13.84 15.11 17.42
N ASP A 132 -12.84 15.47 16.61
CA ASP A 132 -12.98 16.50 15.60
C ASP A 132 -13.85 16.01 14.41
N GLU A 133 -14.91 16.77 14.09
CA GLU A 133 -15.89 16.40 13.07
C GLU A 133 -15.32 16.46 11.63
N GLU A 134 -14.46 17.44 11.33
CA GLU A 134 -13.83 17.57 10.01
C GLU A 134 -12.85 16.43 9.77
N VAL A 135 -11.99 16.15 10.76
CA VAL A 135 -11.04 15.04 10.71
C VAL A 135 -11.77 13.70 10.61
N SER A 136 -12.78 13.50 11.45
CA SER A 136 -13.61 12.29 11.43
C SER A 136 -14.25 12.09 10.05
N GLY A 137 -14.79 13.15 9.45
CA GLY A 137 -15.34 13.14 8.11
C GLY A 137 -14.34 12.74 7.03
N ALA A 138 -13.12 13.30 7.06
CA ALA A 138 -12.08 13.03 6.07
C ALA A 138 -11.49 11.62 6.19
N VAL A 139 -11.25 11.13 7.42
CA VAL A 139 -10.81 9.75 7.66
C VAL A 139 -11.88 8.78 7.20
N LYS A 140 -13.14 9.01 7.57
CA LYS A 140 -14.27 8.19 7.14
C LYS A 140 -14.41 8.15 5.62
N TYR A 141 -14.30 9.29 4.94
CA TYR A 141 -14.32 9.35 3.48
C TYR A 141 -13.19 8.51 2.88
N SER A 142 -11.96 8.68 3.37
CA SER A 142 -10.79 7.98 2.87
C SER A 142 -10.86 6.46 3.11
N LEU A 143 -11.41 6.03 4.25
CA LEU A 143 -11.69 4.61 4.54
C LEU A 143 -12.76 4.03 3.59
N ILE A 144 -13.82 4.79 3.30
CA ILE A 144 -14.85 4.37 2.34
C ILE A 144 -14.25 4.20 0.95
N GLU A 145 -13.39 5.12 0.50
CA GLU A 145 -12.71 5.01 -0.80
C GLU A 145 -11.75 3.83 -0.85
N LEU A 146 -10.97 3.57 0.22
CA LEU A 146 -10.11 2.39 0.32
C LEU A 146 -10.93 1.09 0.20
N LEU A 147 -12.02 0.98 0.96
CA LEU A 147 -12.93 -0.17 0.91
C LEU A 147 -13.60 -0.30 -0.46
N ARG A 148 -13.99 0.81 -1.09
CA ARG A 148 -14.57 0.81 -2.44
C ARG A 148 -13.56 0.31 -3.47
N ASN A 149 -12.29 0.70 -3.38
CA ASN A 149 -11.25 0.20 -4.27
C ASN A 149 -11.13 -1.32 -4.22
N VAL A 150 -11.14 -1.89 -3.02
CA VAL A 150 -11.00 -3.34 -2.81
C VAL A 150 -12.30 -4.11 -3.11
N VAL A 151 -13.47 -3.52 -2.90
CA VAL A 151 -14.77 -4.20 -3.14
C VAL A 151 -15.25 -4.04 -4.59
N GLN A 152 -15.19 -2.83 -5.14
CA GLN A 152 -15.79 -2.49 -6.44
C GLN A 152 -14.84 -2.75 -7.60
N HIS A 153 -13.55 -2.46 -7.45
CA HIS A 153 -12.59 -2.55 -8.54
C HIS A 153 -11.85 -3.89 -8.60
N SER A 154 -11.96 -4.73 -7.56
CA SER A 154 -11.33 -6.05 -7.58
C SER A 154 -12.01 -7.04 -8.54
N PHE A 155 -13.31 -6.87 -8.84
CA PHE A 155 -14.13 -7.92 -9.50
C PHE A 155 -13.98 -9.30 -8.83
N SER A 156 -13.72 -9.30 -7.52
CA SER A 156 -13.49 -10.49 -6.73
C SER A 156 -14.80 -11.24 -6.50
N ASP A 157 -14.86 -12.51 -6.93
CA ASP A 157 -15.99 -13.41 -6.65
C ASP A 157 -16.24 -13.55 -5.14
N ILE A 158 -15.19 -13.37 -4.33
CA ILE A 158 -15.31 -13.44 -2.88
C ILE A 158 -15.78 -12.12 -2.26
N GLY A 159 -15.87 -11.02 -3.01
CA GLY A 159 -15.94 -9.67 -2.44
C GLY A 159 -14.62 -9.30 -1.74
N ALA A 160 -14.72 -8.56 -0.65
CA ALA A 160 -13.59 -8.25 0.24
C ALA A 160 -13.81 -8.83 1.64
N VAL A 161 -12.71 -9.05 2.35
CA VAL A 161 -12.69 -9.35 3.79
C VAL A 161 -12.00 -8.20 4.50
N ALA A 162 -12.56 -7.73 5.62
CA ALA A 162 -12.01 -6.61 6.38
C ALA A 162 -12.17 -6.79 7.89
N MET A 163 -11.23 -6.23 8.66
CA MET A 163 -11.32 -6.11 10.12
C MET A 163 -10.61 -4.86 10.61
N ALA A 164 -10.87 -4.48 11.87
CA ALA A 164 -10.07 -3.46 12.53
C ALA A 164 -9.83 -3.79 14.01
N GLN A 165 -8.72 -3.31 14.56
CA GLN A 165 -8.38 -3.52 15.97
C GLN A 165 -7.62 -2.33 16.56
N TYR A 166 -7.98 -1.93 17.77
CA TYR A 166 -7.27 -0.96 18.58
C TYR A 166 -6.36 -1.66 19.60
N TYR A 167 -5.11 -1.20 19.67
CA TYR A 167 -4.09 -1.60 20.61
C TYR A 167 -3.77 -0.47 21.59
N PRO A 168 -4.38 -0.45 22.80
CA PRO A 168 -4.20 0.65 23.75
C PRO A 168 -2.76 0.91 24.18
N ASN A 169 -1.94 -0.15 24.25
CA ASN A 169 -0.53 -0.03 24.67
C ASN A 169 0.32 0.74 23.65
N THR A 170 -0.05 0.69 22.36
CA THR A 170 0.68 1.36 21.28
C THR A 170 -0.06 2.59 20.76
N GLY A 171 -1.33 2.76 21.12
CA GLY A 171 -2.21 3.80 20.57
C GLY A 171 -2.64 3.52 19.12
N LEU A 172 -2.31 2.35 18.54
CA LEU A 172 -2.57 2.07 17.13
C LEU A 172 -3.96 1.47 16.91
N VAL A 173 -4.66 1.98 15.90
CA VAL A 173 -5.81 1.37 15.26
C VAL A 173 -5.35 0.81 13.92
N GLU A 174 -5.49 -0.50 13.81
CA GLU A 174 -5.09 -1.30 12.67
C GLU A 174 -6.32 -1.69 11.86
N ILE A 175 -6.29 -1.41 10.56
CA ILE A 175 -7.43 -1.63 9.65
C ILE A 175 -6.91 -2.43 8.47
N CYS A 176 -7.51 -3.58 8.23
CA CYS A 176 -7.10 -4.49 7.16
C CYS A 176 -8.27 -4.72 6.22
N VAL A 177 -7.99 -4.71 4.92
CA VAL A 177 -8.94 -5.09 3.88
C VAL A 177 -8.22 -5.88 2.79
N ALA A 178 -8.80 -6.98 2.33
CA ALA A 178 -8.23 -7.80 1.27
C ALA A 178 -9.30 -8.41 0.35
N ASP A 179 -8.99 -8.48 -0.94
CA ASP A 179 -9.74 -9.21 -1.97
C ASP A 179 -8.85 -10.29 -2.63
N CYS A 180 -9.45 -11.14 -3.47
CA CYS A 180 -8.70 -12.07 -4.33
C CYS A 180 -9.16 -11.93 -5.80
N GLY A 181 -9.21 -10.68 -6.27
CA GLY A 181 -9.69 -10.28 -7.59
C GLY A 181 -8.59 -10.04 -8.63
N LEU A 182 -8.79 -9.07 -9.52
CA LEU A 182 -7.89 -8.82 -10.66
C LEU A 182 -6.53 -8.23 -10.29
N GLY A 183 -6.43 -7.58 -9.12
CA GLY A 183 -5.27 -6.79 -8.72
C GLY A 183 -5.20 -5.40 -9.36
N ILE A 184 -4.30 -4.57 -8.84
CA ILE A 184 -4.13 -3.17 -9.24
C ILE A 184 -3.63 -3.05 -10.68
N ALA A 185 -2.61 -3.82 -11.09
CA ALA A 185 -2.01 -3.72 -12.42
C ALA A 185 -3.04 -3.94 -13.53
N LYS A 186 -3.80 -5.03 -13.45
CA LYS A 186 -4.84 -5.34 -14.42
C LYS A 186 -5.94 -4.28 -14.45
N THR A 187 -6.27 -3.69 -13.30
CA THR A 187 -7.29 -2.63 -13.21
C THR A 187 -6.82 -1.32 -13.83
N LEU A 188 -5.56 -0.93 -13.63
CA LEU A 188 -5.00 0.34 -14.10
C LEU A 188 -4.55 0.28 -15.56
N SER A 189 -4.02 -0.85 -16.04
CA SER A 189 -3.51 -1.02 -17.40
C SER A 189 -4.55 -0.72 -18.50
N GLU A 190 -5.85 -0.81 -18.20
CA GLU A 190 -6.92 -0.41 -19.13
C GLU A 190 -6.93 1.09 -19.43
N ALA A 191 -6.57 1.94 -18.45
CA ALA A 191 -6.53 3.39 -18.58
C ALA A 191 -5.11 3.93 -18.77
N TYR A 192 -4.09 3.18 -18.32
CA TYR A 192 -2.68 3.56 -18.31
C TYR A 192 -1.84 2.40 -18.89
N PRO A 193 -1.72 2.28 -20.23
CA PRO A 193 -1.03 1.16 -20.89
C PRO A 193 0.45 0.99 -20.51
N GLU A 194 1.09 2.05 -20.01
CA GLU A 194 2.46 2.05 -19.51
C GLU A 194 2.63 1.29 -18.18
N ILE A 195 1.52 0.99 -17.50
CA ILE A 195 1.48 0.19 -16.28
C ILE A 195 1.43 -1.30 -16.66
N ASP A 196 2.60 -1.87 -16.88
CA ASP A 196 2.82 -3.23 -17.39
C ASP A 196 3.25 -4.26 -16.32
N SER A 197 3.41 -3.82 -15.07
CA SER A 197 3.89 -4.66 -13.96
C SER A 197 3.22 -4.29 -12.64
N ASP A 198 3.16 -5.26 -11.73
CA ASP A 198 2.61 -5.06 -10.38
C ASP A 198 3.35 -3.97 -9.61
N MET A 199 4.67 -3.85 -9.79
CA MET A 199 5.48 -2.80 -9.16
C MET A 199 5.07 -1.41 -9.64
N LYS A 200 5.03 -1.20 -10.98
CA LYS A 200 4.58 0.09 -11.54
C LYS A 200 3.16 0.41 -11.09
N ALA A 201 2.30 -0.59 -11.01
CA ALA A 201 0.91 -0.42 -10.61
C ALA A 201 0.76 0.00 -9.14
N VAL A 202 1.44 -0.68 -8.21
CA VAL A 202 1.43 -0.33 -6.78
C VAL A 202 2.02 1.07 -6.58
N LYS A 203 3.15 1.37 -7.24
CA LYS A 203 3.77 2.69 -7.19
C LYS A 203 2.83 3.78 -7.70
N PHE A 204 2.26 3.59 -8.88
CA PHE A 204 1.34 4.55 -9.51
C PHE A 204 0.05 4.72 -8.70
N ALA A 205 -0.54 3.65 -8.16
CA ALA A 205 -1.77 3.72 -7.37
C ALA A 205 -1.67 4.62 -6.12
N THR A 206 -0.47 4.79 -5.57
CA THR A 206 -0.23 5.63 -4.38
C THR A 206 -0.04 7.13 -4.68
N GLN A 207 -0.10 7.50 -5.97
CA GLN A 207 -0.01 8.88 -6.44
C GLN A 207 -1.37 9.58 -6.38
N PRO A 208 -1.40 10.90 -6.19
CA PRO A 208 -2.65 11.66 -6.21
C PRO A 208 -3.32 11.61 -7.60
N HIS A 209 -4.66 11.62 -7.63
CA HIS A 209 -5.50 11.60 -8.85
C HIS A 209 -5.43 10.32 -9.67
N VAL A 210 -4.94 9.21 -9.11
CA VAL A 210 -4.94 7.92 -9.79
C VAL A 210 -6.26 7.19 -9.52
N SER A 211 -7.09 7.04 -10.56
CA SER A 211 -8.31 6.24 -10.53
C SER A 211 -8.72 5.78 -11.93
N ARG A 212 -9.32 4.59 -12.03
CA ARG A 212 -9.87 4.03 -13.28
C ARG A 212 -11.00 4.88 -13.87
N THR A 213 -11.76 5.62 -13.05
CA THR A 213 -12.93 6.40 -13.51
C THR A 213 -12.59 7.81 -13.99
N PHE A 214 -11.31 8.13 -14.21
CA PHE A 214 -10.91 9.45 -14.67
C PHE A 214 -11.18 9.60 -16.19
N VAL A 215 -12.31 10.20 -16.54
CA VAL A 215 -12.59 10.69 -17.90
C VAL A 215 -12.37 12.21 -17.89
N PRO A 216 -11.45 12.78 -18.70
CA PRO A 216 -11.06 14.21 -18.63
C PRO A 216 -12.12 15.26 -19.02
N ALA A 217 -13.41 14.92 -19.03
CA ALA A 217 -14.45 15.76 -19.60
C ALA A 217 -15.74 15.75 -18.78
N MET A 218 -15.72 16.29 -17.56
CA MET A 218 -16.87 16.98 -16.95
C MET A 218 -16.50 17.53 -15.56
N TYR A 219 -16.51 18.86 -15.43
CA TYR A 219 -16.21 19.55 -14.18
C TYR A 219 -17.47 19.65 -13.31
N ASN A 220 -17.49 18.94 -12.17
CA ASN A 220 -18.33 19.29 -11.02
C ASN A 220 -17.69 18.77 -9.72
N SER A 221 -17.85 19.56 -8.65
CA SER A 221 -17.12 19.55 -7.36
C SER A 221 -17.09 18.24 -6.56
N MET A 222 -17.84 17.21 -6.95
CA MET A 222 -17.84 15.88 -6.33
C MET A 222 -16.94 14.87 -7.08
N GLN A 223 -16.65 15.08 -8.36
CA GLN A 223 -15.65 14.30 -9.13
C GLN A 223 -14.21 14.78 -8.91
N ASP A 224 -14.03 15.98 -8.32
CA ASP A 224 -12.72 16.52 -7.98
C ASP A 224 -11.95 15.68 -6.94
N ASN A 225 -12.62 14.76 -6.22
CA ASN A 225 -11.97 13.93 -5.21
C ASN A 225 -11.70 12.48 -5.66
N ALA A 226 -12.06 12.12 -6.90
CA ALA A 226 -11.78 10.79 -7.44
C ALA A 226 -10.27 10.53 -7.54
N GLY A 227 -9.80 9.40 -7.01
CA GLY A 227 -8.38 9.06 -6.99
C GLY A 227 -7.56 9.78 -5.90
N LEU A 228 -8.21 10.43 -4.93
CA LEU A 228 -7.52 11.05 -3.77
C LEU A 228 -7.63 10.22 -2.48
N GLY A 229 -8.57 9.29 -2.35
CA GLY A 229 -8.79 8.56 -1.10
C GLY A 229 -7.55 7.78 -0.61
N LEU A 230 -6.89 7.04 -1.50
CA LEU A 230 -5.66 6.30 -1.18
C LEU A 230 -4.48 7.25 -0.89
N PHE A 231 -4.38 8.37 -1.61
CA PHE A 231 -3.38 9.39 -1.35
C PHE A 231 -3.58 10.04 0.02
N PHE A 232 -4.80 10.43 0.37
CA PHE A 232 -5.11 11.04 1.67
C PHE A 232 -4.86 10.09 2.82
N ILE A 233 -5.33 8.84 2.74
CA ILE A 233 -5.14 7.90 3.84
C ILE A 233 -3.65 7.56 4.07
N LYS A 234 -2.86 7.49 2.99
CA LYS A 234 -1.40 7.37 3.04
C LYS A 234 -0.77 8.54 3.80
N GLN A 235 -1.11 9.77 3.40
CA GLN A 235 -0.51 10.99 3.95
C GLN A 235 -0.92 11.23 5.41
N ILE A 236 -2.14 10.86 5.75
CA ILE A 236 -2.67 10.78 7.11
C ILE A 236 -1.87 9.78 7.94
N ALA A 237 -1.73 8.54 7.46
CA ALA A 237 -1.03 7.48 8.20
C ALA A 237 0.43 7.88 8.47
N ALA A 238 1.14 8.34 7.44
CA ALA A 238 2.53 8.73 7.56
C ALA A 238 2.71 9.85 8.60
N ARG A 239 1.96 10.96 8.50
CA ARG A 239 2.09 12.08 9.44
C ARG A 239 1.65 11.73 10.87
N ALA A 240 0.72 10.79 11.03
CA ALA A 240 0.31 10.28 12.33
C ALA A 240 1.29 9.25 12.94
N SER A 241 2.51 9.10 12.40
CA SER A 241 3.47 8.07 12.82
C SER A 241 2.88 6.65 12.79
N GLY A 242 2.06 6.41 11.77
CA GLY A 242 1.55 5.11 11.35
C GLY A 242 2.06 4.75 9.96
N SER A 243 1.43 3.76 9.35
CA SER A 243 1.91 3.15 8.10
C SER A 243 0.74 2.74 7.21
N LEU A 244 0.99 2.74 5.90
CA LEU A 244 0.13 2.12 4.89
C LEU A 244 0.93 1.06 4.15
N PHE A 245 0.46 -0.17 4.24
CA PHE A 245 0.90 -1.29 3.42
C PHE A 245 -0.13 -1.51 2.30
N LEU A 246 0.33 -1.57 1.06
CA LEU A 246 -0.51 -1.87 -0.10
C LEU A 246 0.16 -2.95 -0.95
N GLY A 247 -0.48 -4.11 -1.03
CA GLY A 247 0.02 -5.25 -1.79
C GLY A 247 -0.94 -5.69 -2.88
N SER A 248 -0.40 -5.99 -4.06
CA SER A 248 -1.15 -6.53 -5.20
C SER A 248 -0.21 -7.31 -6.11
N GLY A 249 -0.66 -8.49 -6.55
CA GLY A 249 0.18 -9.37 -7.36
C GLY A 249 1.51 -9.61 -6.66
N SER A 250 2.63 -9.50 -7.38
CA SER A 250 3.96 -9.70 -6.81
C SER A 250 4.52 -8.52 -6.02
N ALA A 251 3.86 -7.36 -5.96
CA ALA A 251 4.43 -6.14 -5.36
C ALA A 251 3.72 -5.73 -4.07
N LEU A 252 4.51 -5.21 -3.13
CA LEU A 252 4.08 -4.59 -1.88
C LEU A 252 4.85 -3.30 -1.66
N VAL A 253 4.16 -2.26 -1.24
CA VAL A 253 4.75 -1.04 -0.69
C VAL A 253 4.38 -0.90 0.78
N ASP A 254 5.33 -0.45 1.59
CA ASP A 254 5.09 0.09 2.93
C ASP A 254 5.51 1.57 2.93
N ILE A 255 4.60 2.42 3.41
CA ILE A 255 4.73 3.87 3.46
C ILE A 255 4.43 4.33 4.88
N TRP A 256 5.41 4.97 5.53
CA TRP A 256 5.29 5.47 6.90
C TRP A 256 5.90 6.86 7.03
N GLY A 257 5.66 7.52 8.16
CA GLY A 257 6.35 8.77 8.50
C GLY A 257 7.46 8.52 9.51
N ASP A 258 8.61 9.17 9.31
CA ASP A 258 9.64 9.20 10.34
C ASP A 258 9.30 10.18 11.49
N LYS A 259 10.22 10.35 12.43
CA LYS A 259 10.04 11.23 13.60
C LYS A 259 9.81 12.71 13.25
N LYS A 260 10.12 13.14 12.02
CA LYS A 260 9.91 14.49 11.53
C LYS A 260 8.63 14.59 10.68
N GLY A 261 7.91 13.48 10.49
CA GLY A 261 6.74 13.40 9.63
C GLY A 261 7.09 13.33 8.13
N GLU A 262 8.36 13.09 7.78
CA GLU A 262 8.74 12.89 6.38
C GLU A 262 8.32 11.50 5.92
N GLU A 263 7.71 11.42 4.73
CA GLU A 263 7.32 10.15 4.11
C GLU A 263 8.57 9.32 3.81
N GLN A 264 8.54 8.08 4.30
CA GLN A 264 9.50 7.03 4.04
C GLN A 264 8.78 5.89 3.33
N LYS A 265 9.51 5.18 2.47
CA LYS A 265 8.95 4.14 1.62
C LYS A 265 9.93 3.01 1.37
N ILE A 266 9.39 1.81 1.25
CA ILE A 266 10.10 0.60 0.84
C ILE A 266 9.18 -0.23 -0.05
N TYR A 267 9.76 -0.88 -1.06
CA TYR A 267 9.04 -1.84 -1.89
C TYR A 267 9.61 -3.24 -1.70
N LYS A 268 8.73 -4.25 -1.68
CA LYS A 268 9.10 -5.66 -1.67
C LYS A 268 8.43 -6.39 -2.83
N ILE A 269 9.16 -7.34 -3.41
CA ILE A 269 8.66 -8.26 -4.44
C ILE A 269 8.55 -9.67 -3.86
N ALA A 270 7.41 -10.32 -4.07
CA ALA A 270 7.21 -11.72 -3.71
C ALA A 270 8.13 -12.62 -4.55
N LYS A 271 8.89 -13.51 -3.90
CA LYS A 271 9.81 -14.45 -4.57
C LYS A 271 9.08 -15.59 -5.29
N LYS A 272 7.83 -15.88 -4.92
CA LYS A 272 7.07 -17.04 -5.42
C LYS A 272 5.58 -16.74 -5.42
N ASP A 273 5.04 -16.24 -6.54
CA ASP A 273 3.61 -15.95 -6.72
C ASP A 273 3.04 -15.07 -5.59
N GLY A 274 2.78 -13.78 -5.88
CA GLY A 274 2.32 -12.85 -4.85
C GLY A 274 0.84 -12.99 -4.47
N TRP A 275 0.25 -11.90 -3.98
CA TRP A 275 -1.15 -11.87 -3.57
C TRP A 275 -2.08 -11.85 -4.80
N PRO A 276 -3.06 -12.77 -4.93
CA PRO A 276 -3.89 -12.92 -6.14
C PRO A 276 -5.02 -11.88 -6.24
N GLY A 277 -4.82 -10.67 -5.72
CA GLY A 277 -5.82 -9.61 -5.65
C GLY A 277 -5.16 -8.33 -5.12
N THR A 278 -5.89 -7.55 -4.34
CA THR A 278 -5.35 -6.40 -3.60
C THR A 278 -5.56 -6.57 -2.10
N PHE A 279 -4.62 -6.11 -1.29
CA PHE A 279 -4.85 -5.86 0.13
C PHE A 279 -4.26 -4.52 0.54
N ALA A 280 -4.92 -3.90 1.53
CA ALA A 280 -4.40 -2.74 2.23
C ALA A 280 -4.42 -3.00 3.73
N TYR A 281 -3.32 -2.67 4.39
CA TYR A 281 -3.19 -2.69 5.83
C TYR A 281 -2.74 -1.31 6.30
N LEU A 282 -3.60 -0.67 7.07
CA LEU A 282 -3.48 0.71 7.52
C LEU A 282 -3.30 0.75 9.03
N GLN A 283 -2.33 1.52 9.49
CA GLN A 283 -2.07 1.78 10.90
C GLN A 283 -2.26 3.28 11.16
N LEU A 284 -3.20 3.63 12.04
CA LEU A 284 -3.45 5.00 12.47
C LEU A 284 -3.22 5.11 13.98
N ARG A 285 -2.57 6.18 14.45
CA ARG A 285 -2.39 6.41 15.88
C ARG A 285 -3.51 7.28 16.42
N LYS A 286 -4.30 6.76 17.36
CA LYS A 286 -5.48 7.43 17.94
C LYS A 286 -5.16 8.80 18.55
N ASP A 287 -4.04 8.91 19.26
CA ASP A 287 -3.67 10.14 19.99
C ASP A 287 -3.02 11.22 19.10
N SER A 288 -2.57 10.86 17.89
CA SER A 288 -2.03 11.82 16.91
C SER A 288 -3.11 12.32 15.94
N ILE A 289 -4.37 11.97 16.17
CA ILE A 289 -5.48 12.37 15.31
C ILE A 289 -5.79 13.87 15.40
N ALA A 290 -5.48 14.51 16.53
CA ALA A 290 -5.72 15.94 16.72
C ALA A 290 -4.86 16.86 15.82
N GLU A 291 -3.76 16.35 15.22
CA GLU A 291 -2.94 17.13 14.27
C GLU A 291 -3.48 17.09 12.83
N PHE A 292 -4.60 16.40 12.60
CA PHE A 292 -5.08 16.09 11.25
C PHE A 292 -5.60 17.28 10.46
N ASP A 293 -6.06 18.37 11.07
CA ASP A 293 -6.53 19.53 10.29
C ASP A 293 -5.41 20.12 9.43
N GLN A 294 -4.21 20.25 10.01
CA GLN A 294 -3.03 20.69 9.29
C GLN A 294 -2.61 19.66 8.23
N ILE A 295 -2.73 18.38 8.56
CA ILE A 295 -2.46 17.28 7.62
C ILE A 295 -3.43 17.32 6.44
N LEU A 296 -4.72 17.55 6.67
CA LEU A 296 -5.77 17.58 5.65
C LEU A 296 -5.65 18.81 4.76
N GLN A 297 -5.39 19.99 5.33
CA GLN A 297 -5.07 21.18 4.54
C GLN A 297 -3.82 20.96 3.69
N GLY A 298 -2.76 20.38 4.27
CA GLY A 298 -1.56 19.98 3.54
C GLY A 298 -1.86 18.97 2.42
N CYS A 299 -2.69 17.97 2.68
CA CYS A 299 -3.10 16.98 1.69
C CYS A 299 -3.89 17.59 0.53
N ARG A 300 -4.86 18.49 0.83
CA ARG A 300 -5.63 19.20 -0.20
C ARG A 300 -4.73 20.12 -1.02
N HIS A 301 -3.76 20.77 -0.38
CA HIS A 301 -2.76 21.58 -1.06
C HIS A 301 -1.89 20.73 -2.00
N LEU A 302 -1.31 19.63 -1.51
CA LEU A 302 -0.51 18.70 -2.31
C LEU A 302 -1.31 18.12 -3.48
N ALA A 303 -2.60 17.78 -3.28
CA ALA A 303 -3.47 17.36 -4.37
C ALA A 303 -3.69 18.49 -5.40
N ALA A 304 -3.99 19.71 -4.96
CA ALA A 304 -4.15 20.84 -5.87
C ALA A 304 -2.85 21.14 -6.66
N GLU A 305 -1.69 20.98 -6.02
CA GLU A 305 -0.39 21.10 -6.68
C GLU A 305 -0.13 19.95 -7.67
N ALA A 306 -0.52 18.71 -7.37
CA ALA A 306 -0.37 17.56 -8.26
C ALA A 306 -1.02 17.78 -9.62
N ARG A 307 -2.17 18.48 -9.67
CA ARG A 307 -2.86 18.81 -10.92
C ARG A 307 -2.08 19.79 -11.78
N LYS A 308 -1.37 20.71 -11.14
CA LYS A 308 -0.57 21.75 -11.81
C LYS A 308 0.80 21.20 -12.22
N TYR A 309 1.37 20.33 -11.40
CA TYR A 309 2.76 19.88 -11.48
C TYR A 309 2.87 18.37 -11.21
N PRO A 310 2.36 17.51 -12.11
CA PRO A 310 2.31 16.07 -11.88
C PRO A 310 3.70 15.44 -11.69
N ASN A 311 4.74 15.99 -12.32
CA ASN A 311 6.08 15.41 -12.32
C ASN A 311 6.85 15.57 -10.99
N GLU A 312 6.51 16.56 -10.14
CA GLU A 312 7.17 16.81 -8.86
C GLU A 312 6.66 15.86 -7.77
N LEU A 313 5.33 15.72 -7.68
CA LEU A 313 4.69 14.77 -6.76
C LEU A 313 4.87 13.32 -7.20
N ALA A 314 5.23 13.10 -8.46
CA ALA A 314 5.64 11.80 -8.99
C ALA A 314 7.01 11.33 -8.49
N LEU A 315 7.83 12.20 -7.88
CA LEU A 315 9.11 11.77 -7.34
C LEU A 315 8.92 10.72 -6.25
N ASP A 316 9.58 9.58 -6.44
CA ASP A 316 9.43 8.42 -5.58
C ASP A 316 10.71 8.19 -4.78
N PHE A 317 10.76 8.75 -3.57
CA PHE A 317 11.87 8.54 -2.64
C PHE A 317 11.69 7.24 -1.89
N ILE A 318 12.74 6.42 -1.86
CA ILE A 318 12.76 5.11 -1.19
C ILE A 318 13.98 4.96 -0.29
N THR A 319 13.82 4.17 0.76
CA THR A 319 14.83 3.94 1.80
C THR A 319 15.82 2.83 1.45
N GLU A 320 15.54 2.02 0.44
CA GLU A 320 16.43 0.99 -0.10
C GLU A 320 16.09 0.67 -1.56
N ILE A 321 17.02 0.03 -2.26
CA ILE A 321 16.81 -0.44 -3.64
C ILE A 321 16.00 -1.74 -3.60
N PRO A 322 14.86 -1.83 -4.31
CA PRO A 322 14.07 -3.05 -4.34
C PRO A 322 14.71 -4.15 -5.20
N GLU A 323 14.55 -5.40 -4.76
CA GLU A 323 15.00 -6.59 -5.52
C GLU A 323 14.03 -6.87 -6.69
N ILE A 324 14.22 -6.19 -7.82
CA ILE A 324 13.38 -6.34 -9.02
C ILE A 324 14.23 -6.75 -10.22
N ASP A 325 13.77 -7.75 -10.97
CA ASP A 325 14.41 -8.16 -12.23
C ASP A 325 14.35 -7.03 -13.27
N GLY A 326 15.48 -6.77 -13.92
CA GLY A 326 15.58 -5.74 -14.97
C GLY A 326 15.64 -4.30 -14.45
N LEU A 327 15.78 -4.09 -13.14
CA LEU A 327 15.98 -2.77 -12.54
C LEU A 327 17.34 -2.18 -12.96
N TYR A 328 17.34 -0.94 -13.45
CA TYR A 328 18.57 -0.22 -13.72
C TYR A 328 18.94 0.68 -12.55
N VAL A 329 20.13 0.50 -11.97
CA VAL A 329 20.59 1.28 -10.81
C VAL A 329 21.75 2.19 -11.23
N VAL A 330 21.57 3.49 -11.03
CA VAL A 330 22.60 4.51 -11.22
C VAL A 330 23.21 4.83 -9.86
N LYS A 331 24.46 4.40 -9.63
CA LYS A 331 25.17 4.64 -8.37
C LYS A 331 25.86 6.00 -8.39
N VAL A 332 25.32 6.95 -7.65
CA VAL A 332 25.81 8.34 -7.67
C VAL A 332 27.24 8.45 -7.12
N THR A 333 27.62 7.60 -6.17
CA THR A 333 28.98 7.57 -5.60
C THR A 333 30.10 7.32 -6.62
N GLU A 334 29.79 6.77 -7.80
CA GLU A 334 30.80 6.53 -8.84
C GLU A 334 31.18 7.79 -9.63
N PHE A 335 30.43 8.88 -9.48
CA PHE A 335 30.61 10.13 -10.23
C PHE A 335 30.15 11.38 -9.46
N GLU A 336 30.04 11.32 -8.13
CA GLU A 336 29.63 12.48 -7.33
C GLU A 336 30.53 13.70 -7.62
N GLU A 337 29.94 14.90 -7.57
CA GLU A 337 30.58 16.18 -7.91
C GLU A 337 30.93 16.39 -9.41
N ASP A 338 30.94 15.35 -10.25
CA ASP A 338 31.20 15.45 -11.69
C ASP A 338 29.91 15.81 -12.47
N VAL A 339 29.72 17.11 -12.69
CA VAL A 339 28.59 17.70 -13.41
C VAL A 339 28.52 17.24 -14.87
N GLU A 340 29.66 17.10 -15.56
CA GLU A 340 29.68 16.70 -16.96
C GLU A 340 29.28 15.24 -17.12
N ARG A 341 29.83 14.37 -16.28
CA ARG A 341 29.47 12.95 -16.24
C ARG A 341 28.03 12.73 -15.82
N ALA A 342 27.51 13.50 -14.86
CA ALA A 342 26.10 13.46 -14.49
C ALA A 342 25.18 13.80 -15.68
N SER A 343 25.49 14.85 -16.44
CA SER A 343 24.74 15.20 -17.64
C SER A 343 24.85 14.12 -18.73
N HIS A 344 26.02 13.49 -18.88
CA HIS A 344 26.20 12.41 -19.84
C HIS A 344 25.36 11.18 -19.49
N ILE A 345 25.43 10.71 -18.23
CA ILE A 345 24.63 9.58 -17.72
C ILE A 345 23.12 9.86 -17.88
N ARG A 346 22.68 11.10 -17.61
CA ARG A 346 21.29 11.50 -17.82
C ARG A 346 20.81 11.26 -19.25
N GLU A 347 21.55 11.74 -20.24
CA GLU A 347 21.16 11.68 -21.66
C GLU A 347 21.34 10.29 -22.28
N VAL A 348 22.40 9.58 -21.91
CA VAL A 348 22.77 8.31 -22.55
C VAL A 348 22.17 7.11 -21.83
N GLU A 349 21.96 7.20 -20.52
CA GLU A 349 21.53 6.06 -19.72
C GLU A 349 20.12 6.20 -19.15
N ILE A 350 19.84 7.29 -18.44
CA ILE A 350 18.60 7.47 -17.66
C ILE A 350 17.40 7.70 -18.58
N ILE A 351 17.45 8.77 -19.39
CA ILE A 351 16.31 9.16 -20.25
C ILE A 351 15.91 8.04 -21.23
N PRO A 352 16.84 7.41 -21.98
CA PRO A 352 16.47 6.35 -22.92
C PRO A 352 15.81 5.14 -22.24
N ARG A 353 16.25 4.78 -21.02
CA ARG A 353 15.67 3.66 -20.26
C ARG A 353 14.28 3.97 -19.75
N ILE A 354 14.07 5.17 -19.18
CA ILE A 354 12.73 5.62 -18.76
C ILE A 354 11.77 5.64 -19.95
N ASN A 355 12.21 6.17 -21.10
CA ASN A 355 11.40 6.21 -22.32
C ASN A 355 11.13 4.80 -22.88
N GLY A 356 12.04 3.85 -22.65
CA GLY A 356 11.86 2.43 -22.97
C GLY A 356 11.01 1.66 -21.96
N GLY A 357 10.49 2.32 -20.92
CA GLY A 357 9.67 1.70 -19.87
C GLY A 357 10.45 0.90 -18.83
N VAL A 358 11.78 0.99 -18.81
CA VAL A 358 12.65 0.36 -17.81
C VAL A 358 12.59 1.16 -16.52
N MET A 359 12.46 0.47 -15.39
CA MET A 359 12.56 1.12 -14.08
C MET A 359 14.01 1.50 -13.78
N VAL A 360 14.21 2.77 -13.41
CA VAL A 360 15.49 3.35 -13.04
C VAL A 360 15.45 3.75 -11.57
N VAL A 361 16.48 3.37 -10.82
CA VAL A 361 16.74 3.87 -9.47
C VAL A 361 18.03 4.67 -9.48
N ILE A 362 17.94 5.93 -9.06
CA ILE A 362 19.12 6.75 -8.78
C ILE A 362 19.47 6.55 -7.30
N ASP A 363 20.60 5.90 -7.04
CA ASP A 363 21.04 5.50 -5.71
C ASP A 363 22.08 6.48 -5.16
N PHE A 364 21.72 7.18 -4.09
CA PHE A 364 22.58 8.11 -3.35
C PHE A 364 23.26 7.48 -2.14
N GLN A 365 23.26 6.14 -2.00
CA GLN A 365 23.93 5.47 -0.90
C GLN A 365 25.39 5.87 -0.82
N GLY A 366 25.80 6.45 0.32
CA GLY A 366 27.17 6.92 0.55
C GLY A 366 27.41 8.39 0.20
N VAL A 367 26.46 9.06 -0.46
CA VAL A 367 26.53 10.49 -0.78
C VAL A 367 25.96 11.30 0.38
N SER A 368 26.83 11.98 1.14
CA SER A 368 26.38 12.79 2.28
C SER A 368 25.67 14.09 1.84
N PHE A 369 26.11 14.67 0.73
CA PHE A 369 25.62 15.94 0.21
C PHE A 369 25.82 16.00 -1.30
N ALA A 370 24.73 16.12 -2.06
CA ALA A 370 24.79 16.42 -3.49
C ALA A 370 24.51 17.91 -3.72
N THR A 371 25.40 18.60 -4.44
CA THR A 371 25.20 20.02 -4.77
C THR A 371 24.01 20.22 -5.71
N GLN A 372 23.35 21.38 -5.65
CA GLN A 372 22.22 21.68 -6.53
C GLN A 372 22.63 21.68 -8.02
N SER A 373 23.85 22.11 -8.36
CA SER A 373 24.37 22.08 -9.74
C SER A 373 24.54 20.66 -10.26
N PHE A 374 25.06 19.75 -9.42
CA PHE A 374 25.19 18.34 -9.74
C PHE A 374 23.83 17.67 -9.94
N VAL A 375 22.91 17.87 -8.99
CA VAL A 375 21.55 17.32 -9.08
C VAL A 375 20.80 17.89 -10.28
N HIS A 376 20.99 19.17 -10.59
CA HIS A 376 20.43 19.79 -11.78
C HIS A 376 20.95 19.11 -13.07
N ALA A 377 22.27 18.89 -13.16
CA ALA A 377 22.87 18.19 -14.29
C ALA A 377 22.36 16.75 -14.42
N LEU A 378 22.11 16.05 -13.31
CA LEU A 378 21.61 14.68 -13.33
C LEU A 378 20.11 14.58 -13.63
N MET A 379 19.27 15.48 -13.09
CA MET A 379 17.83 15.24 -12.97
C MET A 379 16.94 16.28 -13.64
N TYR A 380 17.40 17.51 -13.89
CA TYR A 380 16.52 18.60 -14.37
C TYR A 380 15.69 18.20 -15.60
N LYS A 381 16.35 17.69 -16.64
CA LYS A 381 15.68 17.28 -17.89
C LYS A 381 14.79 16.04 -17.70
N VAL A 382 15.18 15.14 -16.81
CA VAL A 382 14.40 13.95 -16.47
C VAL A 382 13.07 14.37 -15.86
N VAL A 383 13.08 15.30 -14.90
CA VAL A 383 11.86 15.82 -14.25
C VAL A 383 11.02 16.68 -15.19
N ARG A 384 11.67 17.52 -16.00
CA ARG A 384 10.99 18.43 -16.93
C ARG A 384 10.28 17.69 -18.07
N ASP A 385 10.96 16.72 -18.69
CA ASP A 385 10.51 16.10 -19.94
C ASP A 385 9.88 14.70 -19.71
N GLY A 386 10.03 14.12 -18.52
CA GLY A 386 9.63 12.75 -18.23
C GLY A 386 8.12 12.58 -18.04
N GLN A 387 7.44 11.99 -19.03
CA GLN A 387 5.99 11.73 -18.95
C GLN A 387 5.62 10.55 -18.02
N THR A 388 6.55 9.63 -17.74
CA THR A 388 6.30 8.38 -16.98
C THR A 388 7.12 8.29 -15.68
N LEU A 389 7.56 9.43 -15.14
CA LEU A 389 8.42 9.49 -13.94
C LEU A 389 7.82 8.74 -12.75
N GLY A 390 6.53 8.96 -12.50
CA GLY A 390 5.81 8.43 -11.35
C GLY A 390 5.68 6.91 -11.33
N SER A 391 5.91 6.23 -12.46
CA SER A 391 5.94 4.76 -12.52
C SER A 391 7.35 4.22 -12.73
N SER A 392 8.27 4.98 -13.34
CA SER A 392 9.54 4.44 -13.86
C SER A 392 10.81 4.95 -13.17
N LEU A 393 10.76 6.04 -12.39
CA LEU A 393 11.93 6.58 -11.68
C LEU A 393 11.76 6.55 -10.17
N SER A 394 12.71 5.97 -9.45
CA SER A 394 12.81 6.10 -7.99
C SER A 394 14.17 6.65 -7.57
N ILE A 395 14.22 7.29 -6.41
CA ILE A 395 15.41 7.90 -5.85
C ILE A 395 15.67 7.24 -4.49
N ALA A 396 16.77 6.51 -4.37
CA ALA A 396 17.06 5.68 -3.21
C ALA A 396 18.15 6.29 -2.31
N ASN A 397 18.05 5.99 -1.01
CA ASN A 397 19.12 6.22 -0.03
C ASN A 397 19.60 7.69 0.10
N CYS A 398 18.71 8.66 -0.14
CA CYS A 398 19.05 10.08 0.02
C CYS A 398 19.30 10.46 1.48
N SER A 399 20.37 11.21 1.72
CA SER A 399 20.46 12.08 2.90
C SER A 399 19.40 13.19 2.83
N ASN A 400 19.05 13.79 3.97
CA ASN A 400 18.06 14.89 4.01
C ASN A 400 18.48 16.05 3.10
N SER A 401 19.76 16.43 3.12
CA SER A 401 20.28 17.52 2.29
C SER A 401 20.24 17.18 0.79
N THR A 402 20.51 15.93 0.42
CA THR A 402 20.37 15.45 -0.96
C THR A 402 18.91 15.45 -1.40
N ARG A 403 17.99 15.01 -0.53
CA ARG A 403 16.55 15.06 -0.77
C ARG A 403 16.09 16.50 -1.02
N GLU A 404 16.51 17.45 -0.19
CA GLU A 404 16.23 18.88 -0.37
C GLU A 404 16.74 19.41 -1.71
N ALA A 405 17.96 19.04 -2.12
CA ALA A 405 18.53 19.44 -3.41
C ALA A 405 17.73 18.88 -4.60
N VAL A 406 17.30 17.62 -4.54
CA VAL A 406 16.45 17.00 -5.56
C VAL A 406 15.09 17.69 -5.64
N MET A 407 14.46 17.94 -4.50
CA MET A 407 13.19 18.68 -4.44
C MET A 407 13.32 20.10 -5.00
N ALA A 408 14.41 20.81 -4.69
CA ALA A 408 14.67 22.14 -5.22
C ALA A 408 14.84 22.16 -6.75
N VAL A 409 15.52 21.15 -7.32
CA VAL A 409 15.65 21.00 -8.78
C VAL A 409 14.32 20.68 -9.44
N ALA A 410 13.50 19.82 -8.82
CA ALA A 410 12.17 19.52 -9.33
C ALA A 410 11.27 20.76 -9.32
N ALA A 411 11.30 21.54 -8.23
CA ALA A 411 10.59 22.81 -8.11
C ALA A 411 11.11 23.89 -9.06
N TYR A 412 12.37 23.83 -9.53
CA TYR A 412 12.88 24.75 -10.55
C TYR A 412 12.43 24.39 -11.96
N ALA A 413 12.36 23.09 -12.29
CA ALA A 413 11.86 22.59 -13.57
C ALA A 413 10.41 23.04 -13.87
N LYS A 414 9.65 23.39 -12.82
CA LYS A 414 8.31 24.00 -12.83
C LYS A 414 8.23 25.38 -13.48
N LEU A 415 9.28 26.20 -13.36
CA LEU A 415 9.23 27.65 -13.64
C LEU A 415 9.73 28.02 -15.04
N THR A 416 10.28 27.08 -15.80
CA THR A 416 10.77 27.31 -17.16
C THR A 416 9.79 26.72 -18.17
N PRO A 417 8.94 27.53 -18.84
CA PRO A 417 8.12 27.02 -19.94
C PRO A 417 9.01 26.53 -21.08
N SER A 418 8.53 25.50 -21.77
CA SER A 418 9.10 24.96 -23.02
C SER A 418 9.23 26.01 -24.11
#